data_AF-A0A4Q3YWD8-F1
#
_entry.id   AF-A0A4Q3YWD8-F1
#
_cell.length_a   1.000
_cell.length_b   1.000
_cell.length_c   1.000
_cell.angle_alpha   90.00
_cell.angle_beta   90.00
_cell.angle_gamma   90.00
#
_symmetry.space_group_name_H-M   'P 1'
#
loop_
_entity.id
_entity.type
_entity.pdbx_description
1 polymer ?
#
loop_
_entity_poly.entity_id
_entity_poly.type
_entity_poly.pdbx_seq_one_letter_code
_entity_poly.pdbx_strand_id
1 'polypeptide(L)'
;MTGGAIPLDRLMGRLSAELGTLEAIGGRVEVLVGDLVGQSGRAVPTDLQDLDLLVQSLRDLASFTQALSRSVPDTSVDATTGIAMLKLRRLRDALSGAAPETGQADHGDILF
;
A
#
# COMPACT_ATOMS: atom_id res chain seq x y z
N MET A 1 0.42 23.73 -17.86
CA MET A 1 0.82 22.44 -17.24
C MET A 1 -0.43 21.78 -16.71
N THR A 2 -1.02 20.87 -17.48
CA THR A 2 -2.27 20.16 -17.15
C THR A 2 -1.94 18.93 -16.30
N GLY A 3 -1.66 19.15 -15.02
CA GLY A 3 -1.66 18.10 -14.01
C GLY A 3 -2.52 18.61 -12.88
N GLY A 4 -3.62 17.94 -12.55
CA GLY A 4 -4.45 18.43 -11.45
C GLY A 4 -5.87 17.88 -11.35
N ALA A 5 -6.31 16.99 -12.23
CA ALA A 5 -7.61 16.36 -12.08
C ALA A 5 -7.46 14.86 -12.33
N ILE A 6 -7.54 14.07 -11.27
CA ILE A 6 -7.55 12.61 -11.34
C ILE A 6 -8.99 12.15 -11.13
N PRO A 7 -9.55 11.33 -12.05
CA PRO A 7 -10.85 10.70 -11.83
C PRO A 7 -10.89 9.98 -10.49
N LEU A 8 -11.91 10.25 -9.68
CA LEU A 8 -11.98 9.77 -8.30
C LEU A 8 -12.00 8.24 -8.22
N ASP A 9 -12.67 7.59 -9.16
CA ASP A 9 -12.68 6.14 -9.33
C ASP A 9 -11.25 5.58 -9.49
N ARG A 10 -10.44 6.20 -10.36
CA ARG A 10 -9.05 5.81 -10.59
C ARG A 10 -8.18 6.06 -9.37
N LEU A 11 -8.35 7.19 -8.68
CA LEU A 11 -7.59 7.48 -7.46
C LEU A 11 -7.89 6.44 -6.37
N MET A 12 -9.16 6.09 -6.17
CA MET A 12 -9.57 5.05 -5.21
C MET A 12 -9.06 3.66 -5.61
N GLY A 13 -9.09 3.31 -6.90
CA GLY A 13 -8.51 2.07 -7.41
C GLY A 13 -7.00 1.98 -7.19
N ARG A 14 -6.26 3.08 -7.39
CA ARG A 14 -4.82 3.15 -7.11
C ARG A 14 -4.52 3.03 -5.63
N LEU A 15 -5.29 3.70 -4.77
CA LEU A 15 -5.15 3.57 -3.32
C LEU A 15 -5.38 2.13 -2.85
N SER A 16 -6.41 1.46 -3.40
CA SER A 16 -6.66 0.05 -3.15
C SER A 16 -5.46 -0.84 -3.50
N ALA A 17 -4.86 -0.63 -4.67
CA ALA A 17 -3.68 -1.38 -5.11
C ALA A 17 -2.46 -1.16 -4.19
N GLU A 18 -2.27 0.06 -3.68
CA GLU A 18 -1.20 0.36 -2.73
C GLU A 18 -1.43 -0.32 -1.38
N LEU A 19 -2.66 -0.32 -0.87
CA LEU A 19 -3.04 -1.05 0.34
C LEU A 19 -2.84 -2.56 0.17
N GLY A 20 -3.22 -3.12 -0.98
CA GLY A 20 -2.96 -4.52 -1.33
C GLY A 20 -1.46 -4.85 -1.42
N THR A 21 -0.64 -3.90 -1.87
CA THR A 21 0.82 -4.10 -1.86
C THR A 21 1.37 -4.16 -0.44
N LEU A 22 0.89 -3.28 0.46
CA LEU A 22 1.30 -3.27 1.86
C LEU A 22 0.85 -4.54 2.59
N GLU A 23 -0.36 -5.00 2.32
CA GLU A 23 -0.89 -6.27 2.82
C GLU A 23 0.00 -7.45 2.41
N ALA A 24 0.37 -7.54 1.13
CA ALA A 24 1.24 -8.60 0.64
C ALA A 24 2.65 -8.54 1.26
N ILE A 25 3.20 -7.34 1.48
CA ILE A 25 4.47 -7.17 2.19
C ILE A 25 4.34 -7.63 3.63
N GLY A 26 3.30 -7.18 4.35
CA GLY A 26 3.05 -7.53 5.74
C GLY A 26 2.86 -9.04 5.93
N GLY A 27 2.08 -9.69 5.07
CA GLY A 27 1.90 -11.14 5.10
C GLY A 27 3.18 -11.93 4.88
N ARG A 28 4.11 -11.44 4.03
CA ARG A 28 5.44 -12.06 3.90
C ARG A 28 6.27 -11.90 5.18
N VAL A 29 6.21 -10.74 5.84
CA VAL A 29 6.90 -10.52 7.12
C VAL A 29 6.32 -11.44 8.19
N GLU A 30 4.99 -11.57 8.26
CA GLU A 30 4.30 -12.44 9.21
C GLU A 30 4.75 -13.91 9.06
N VAL A 31 4.80 -14.43 7.83
CA VAL A 31 5.30 -15.78 7.55
C VAL A 31 6.76 -15.95 7.99
N LEU A 32 7.64 -15.02 7.60
CA LEU A 32 9.07 -15.11 7.94
C LEU A 32 9.32 -15.09 9.45
N VAL A 33 8.60 -14.23 10.18
CA VAL A 33 8.74 -14.15 11.64
C VAL A 33 8.08 -15.36 12.31
N GLY A 34 6.94 -15.83 11.79
CA GLY A 34 6.29 -17.07 12.24
C GLY A 34 7.21 -18.28 12.13
N ASP A 35 7.89 -18.44 10.99
CA ASP A 35 8.87 -19.50 10.75
C ASP A 35 10.06 -19.40 11.72
N LEU A 36 10.57 -18.18 11.94
CA LEU A 36 11.67 -17.94 12.87
C LEU A 36 11.29 -18.30 14.32
N VAL A 37 10.09 -17.90 14.76
CA VAL A 37 9.58 -18.22 16.10
C VAL A 37 9.39 -19.73 16.23
N GLY A 38 8.77 -20.37 15.24
CA GLY A 38 8.56 -21.83 15.21
C GLY A 38 9.87 -22.61 15.32
N GLN A 39 10.91 -22.18 14.61
CA GLN A 39 12.25 -22.78 14.69
C GLN A 39 12.93 -22.55 16.04
N SER A 40 12.68 -21.41 16.69
CA SER A 40 13.28 -21.07 17.99
C SER A 40 12.63 -21.78 19.18
N GLY A 41 11.46 -22.41 19.00
CA GLY A 41 10.69 -23.05 20.08
C GLY A 41 10.15 -22.06 21.13
N ARG A 42 10.17 -20.76 20.82
CA ARG A 42 9.66 -19.70 21.70
C ARG A 42 8.16 -19.49 21.50
N ALA A 43 7.51 -18.95 22.51
CA ALA A 43 6.12 -18.51 22.39
C ALA A 43 6.00 -17.38 21.36
N VAL A 44 4.88 -17.36 20.63
CA VAL A 44 4.50 -16.30 19.68
C VAL A 44 4.40 -14.97 20.43
N PRO A 45 5.21 -13.95 20.08
CA PRO A 45 5.10 -12.63 20.69
C PRO A 45 3.74 -11.99 20.40
N THR A 46 3.20 -11.23 21.35
CA THR A 46 1.97 -10.43 21.14
C THR A 46 2.09 -9.51 19.93
N ASP A 47 3.29 -8.99 19.65
CA ASP A 47 3.58 -8.15 18.49
C ASP A 47 3.29 -8.85 17.14
N LEU A 48 3.28 -10.18 17.09
CA LEU A 48 2.85 -10.92 15.89
C LEU A 48 1.34 -10.87 15.68
N GLN A 49 0.56 -10.79 16.75
CA GLN A 49 -0.90 -10.60 16.65
C GLN A 49 -1.22 -9.20 16.14
N ASP A 50 -0.47 -8.19 16.57
CA ASP A 50 -0.61 -6.82 16.07
C ASP A 50 -0.24 -6.72 14.58
N LEU A 51 0.78 -7.48 14.13
CA LEU A 51 1.14 -7.57 12.72
C LEU A 51 0.03 -8.23 11.87
N ASP A 52 -0.52 -9.36 12.33
CA ASP A 52 -1.65 -10.03 11.66
C ASP A 52 -2.86 -9.08 11.57
N LEU A 53 -3.22 -8.41 12.67
CA LEU A 53 -4.30 -7.43 12.68
C LEU A 53 -4.05 -6.28 11.70
N LEU A 54 -2.81 -5.80 11.59
CA LEU A 54 -2.44 -4.78 10.60
C LEU A 54 -2.64 -5.30 9.17
N VAL A 55 -2.18 -6.51 8.86
CA VAL A 55 -2.33 -7.15 7.53
C VAL A 55 -3.82 -7.29 7.18
N GLN A 56 -4.64 -7.78 8.11
CA GLN A 56 -6.09 -7.88 7.94
C GLN A 56 -6.73 -6.51 7.72
N SER A 57 -6.34 -5.51 8.50
CA SER A 57 -6.84 -4.14 8.35
C SER A 57 -6.52 -3.54 6.98
N LEU A 58 -5.30 -3.78 6.47
CA LEU A 58 -4.89 -3.34 5.13
C LEU A 58 -5.71 -4.03 4.03
N ARG A 59 -5.98 -5.33 4.18
CA ARG A 59 -6.84 -6.10 3.25
C ARG A 59 -8.26 -5.55 3.19
N ASP A 60 -8.84 -5.26 4.34
CA ASP A 60 -10.20 -4.74 4.45
C ASP A 60 -10.29 -3.32 3.87
N LEU A 61 -9.31 -2.46 4.17
CA LEU A 61 -9.24 -1.12 3.57
C LEU A 61 -9.04 -1.19 2.05
N ALA A 62 -8.22 -2.11 1.54
CA ALA A 62 -8.05 -2.31 0.10
C ALA A 62 -9.39 -2.72 -0.56
N SER A 63 -10.12 -3.63 0.07
CA SER A 63 -11.44 -4.10 -0.42
C SER A 63 -12.48 -2.98 -0.37
N PHE A 64 -12.52 -2.21 0.72
CA PHE A 64 -13.41 -1.07 0.89
C PHE A 64 -13.16 0.03 -0.16
N THR A 65 -11.90 0.43 -0.36
CA THR A 65 -11.52 1.43 -1.36
C THR A 65 -11.79 0.96 -2.79
N GLN A 66 -11.61 -0.34 -3.07
CA GLN A 66 -11.99 -0.95 -4.34
C GLN A 66 -13.51 -0.98 -4.56
N ALA A 67 -14.30 -1.19 -3.52
CA ALA A 67 -15.75 -1.09 -3.62
C ALA A 67 -16.18 0.36 -3.90
N LEU A 68 -15.59 1.32 -3.19
CA LEU A 68 -15.85 2.75 -3.40
C LEU A 68 -15.53 3.19 -4.83
N SER A 69 -14.42 2.75 -5.42
CA SER A 69 -14.07 3.13 -6.81
C SER A 69 -15.14 2.77 -7.83
N ARG A 70 -16.00 1.79 -7.53
CA ARG A 70 -17.12 1.36 -8.39
C ARG A 70 -18.42 2.12 -8.14
N SER A 71 -18.52 2.84 -7.02
CA SER A 71 -19.74 3.53 -6.58
C SER A 71 -19.59 5.05 -6.49
N VAL A 72 -18.38 5.58 -6.61
CA VAL A 72 -18.14 7.03 -6.61
C VAL A 72 -18.78 7.69 -7.83
N PRO A 73 -19.26 8.94 -7.69
CA PRO A 73 -19.76 9.70 -8.82
C PRO A 73 -18.64 9.94 -9.84
N ASP A 74 -19.02 10.12 -11.11
CA ASP A 74 -18.09 10.52 -12.18
C ASP A 74 -17.63 11.96 -11.94
N THR A 75 -16.57 12.10 -11.15
CA THR A 75 -15.96 13.37 -10.78
C THR A 75 -14.45 13.23 -10.70
N SER A 76 -13.75 14.35 -10.81
CA SER A 76 -12.31 14.40 -10.66
C SER A 76 -11.92 15.18 -9.42
N VAL A 77 -10.81 14.78 -8.80
CA VAL A 77 -10.23 15.45 -7.64
C VAL A 77 -8.85 15.99 -8.00
N ASP A 78 -8.56 17.20 -7.52
CA ASP A 78 -7.19 17.71 -7.52
C ASP A 78 -6.41 17.13 -6.35
N ALA A 79 -5.60 16.11 -6.67
CA ALA A 79 -4.73 15.44 -5.72
C ALA A 79 -3.30 16.01 -5.70
N THR A 80 -3.01 17.10 -6.43
CA THR A 80 -1.64 17.61 -6.62
C THR A 80 -0.97 17.91 -5.28
N THR A 81 -1.65 18.63 -4.39
CA THR A 81 -1.11 18.95 -3.06
C THR A 81 -0.90 17.70 -2.22
N GLY A 82 -1.86 16.77 -2.20
CA GLY A 82 -1.74 15.52 -1.45
C GLY A 82 -0.58 14.65 -1.94
N ILE A 83 -0.43 14.52 -3.26
CA ILE A 83 0.65 13.77 -3.89
C ILE A 83 2.01 14.42 -3.61
N ALA A 84 2.11 15.75 -3.62
CA ALA A 84 3.34 16.48 -3.33
C ALA A 84 3.84 16.27 -1.88
N MET A 85 2.94 15.95 -0.95
CA MET A 85 3.30 15.65 0.45
C MET A 85 3.90 14.24 0.63
N LEU A 86 3.76 13.36 -0.36
CA LEU A 86 4.26 11.98 -0.27
C LEU A 86 5.78 11.96 -0.40
N LYS A 87 6.45 11.46 0.64
CA LYS A 87 7.92 11.31 0.68
C LYS A 87 8.40 10.13 -0.17
N LEU A 88 7.60 9.06 -0.24
CA LEU A 88 7.95 7.86 -0.99
C LEU A 88 7.64 8.07 -2.49
N ARG A 89 8.70 8.09 -3.31
CA ARG A 89 8.58 8.25 -4.78
C ARG A 89 7.66 7.20 -5.39
N ARG A 90 7.85 5.93 -5.04
CA ARG A 90 7.00 4.81 -5.51
C ARG A 90 5.50 5.08 -5.29
N LEU A 91 5.13 5.47 -4.07
CA LEU A 91 3.73 5.73 -3.71
C LEU A 91 3.20 6.97 -4.44
N ARG A 92 4.03 8.00 -4.59
CA ARG A 92 3.70 9.20 -5.37
C ARG A 92 3.42 8.86 -6.83
N ASP A 93 4.26 8.05 -7.44
CA ASP A 93 4.15 7.63 -8.83
C ASP A 93 2.90 6.76 -9.03
N ALA A 94 2.67 5.80 -8.12
CA ALA A 94 1.48 4.96 -8.13
C ALA A 94 0.17 5.75 -8.03
N LEU A 95 0.07 6.71 -7.09
CA LEU A 95 -1.15 7.50 -6.90
C LEU A 95 -1.37 8.54 -8.01
N SER A 96 -0.29 9.13 -8.53
CA SER A 96 -0.37 10.01 -9.71
C SER A 96 -0.73 9.25 -10.99
N GLY A 97 -0.49 7.93 -11.01
CA GLY A 97 -0.72 7.07 -12.17
C GLY A 97 0.38 7.16 -13.21
N ALA A 98 1.57 7.62 -12.80
CA ALA A 98 2.77 7.38 -13.58
C ALA A 98 2.91 5.85 -13.73
N ALA A 99 3.20 5.39 -14.96
CA ALA A 99 3.42 3.97 -15.19
C ALA A 99 4.53 3.47 -14.23
N PRO A 100 4.41 2.25 -13.67
CA PRO A 100 5.51 1.68 -12.92
C PRO A 100 6.72 1.65 -13.85
N GLU A 101 7.81 2.33 -13.46
CA GLU A 101 9.09 2.14 -14.14
C GLU A 101 9.42 0.65 -13.97
N THR A 102 9.22 -0.14 -15.03
CA THR A 102 9.76 -1.49 -15.13
C THR A 102 11.27 -1.36 -15.15
N GLY A 103 11.88 -1.29 -13.98
CA GLY A 103 13.31 -1.05 -13.83
C GLY A 103 13.72 -1.09 -12.36
N GLN A 104 14.29 -2.24 -11.97
CA GLN A 104 15.04 -2.47 -10.74
C GLN A 104 14.25 -2.32 -9.43
N ALA A 105 14.22 -3.39 -8.64
CA ALA A 105 14.05 -3.27 -7.20
C ALA A 105 15.25 -2.46 -6.67
N ASP A 106 15.09 -1.13 -6.63
CA ASP A 106 15.94 -0.26 -5.83
C ASP A 106 15.69 -0.66 -4.37
N HIS A 107 16.49 -1.62 -3.90
CA HIS A 107 16.74 -1.80 -2.49
C HIS A 107 17.42 -0.51 -2.05
N GLY A 108 16.61 0.53 -1.85
CA GLY A 108 17.07 1.77 -1.26
C GLY A 108 17.79 1.37 0.01
N ASP A 109 19.09 1.64 0.02
CA ASP A 109 19.99 1.36 1.12
C ASP A 109 19.27 1.64 2.45
N ILE A 110 18.91 0.57 3.15
CA ILE A 110 18.66 0.64 4.58
C ILE A 110 20.05 0.85 5.17
N LEU A 111 20.47 2.11 5.24
CA LEU A 111 21.63 2.51 6.02
C LEU A 111 21.31 2.22 7.48
N PHE A 112 21.94 1.17 8.01
CA PHE A 112 22.06 0.94 9.45
C PHE A 112 22.98 2.00 10.08
#